data_AF-A0A1B6BIS4-F1
#
_entry.id   AF-A0A1B6BIS4-F1
#
_cell.length_a   1.000
_cell.length_b   1.000
_cell.length_c   1.000
_cell.angle_alpha   90.00
_cell.angle_beta   90.00
_cell.angle_gamma   90.00
#
_symmetry.space_group_name_H-M   'P 1'
#
loop_
_entity.id
_entity.type
_entity.pdbx_description
1 polymer ?
#
loop_
_entity_poly.entity_id
_entity_poly.type
_entity_poly.pdbx_seq_one_letter_code
_entity_poly.pdbx_strand_id
1 'polypeptide(L)' 'MSNITKVTKVSDDFLALITWLTKPNDEEIRVIKGIVKNEGVRALFINITSLQVSNELKSKLIDLKNVIIAFDGDISEGGE' A
#
# COMPACT_ATOMS: atom_id res chain seq x y z
N MET A 1 -24.18 -8.38 -2.77
CA MET A 1 -23.51 -7.26 -3.46
C MET A 1 -22.61 -6.40 -2.55
N SER A 2 -22.57 -6.59 -1.22
CA SER A 2 -21.80 -5.71 -0.32
C SER A 2 -20.26 -5.87 -0.31
N ASN A 3 -19.72 -7.05 -0.65
CA ASN A 3 -18.27 -7.27 -0.54
C ASN A 3 -17.45 -6.55 -1.61
N ILE A 4 -17.99 -6.44 -2.83
CA ILE A 4 -17.27 -5.83 -3.96
C ILE A 4 -17.09 -4.33 -3.71
N THR A 5 -18.15 -3.63 -3.30
CA THR A 5 -18.11 -2.19 -3.00
C THR A 5 -17.15 -1.84 -1.86
N LYS A 6 -17.08 -2.71 -0.83
CA LYS A 6 -16.22 -2.50 0.34
C LYS A 6 -14.73 -2.65 -0.02
N VAL A 7 -14.38 -3.63 -0.85
CA VAL A 7 -13.01 -3.85 -1.33
C VAL A 7 -12.53 -2.70 -2.22
N THR A 8 -13.38 -2.21 -3.13
CA THR A 8 -13.03 -1.09 -4.00
C THR A 8 -12.72 0.19 -3.21
N LYS A 9 -13.51 0.47 -2.17
CA LYS A 9 -13.32 1.65 -1.31
C LYS A 9 -11.99 1.61 -0.53
N VAL A 10 -11.65 0.47 0.07
CA VAL A 10 -10.38 0.30 0.80
C VAL A 10 -9.17 0.51 -0.13
N SER A 11 -9.25 0.01 -1.36
CA SER A 11 -8.20 0.20 -2.36
C SER A 11 -8.03 1.67 -2.76
N ASP A 12 -9.13 2.41 -2.96
CA ASP A 12 -9.06 3.82 -3.34
C ASP A 12 -8.58 4.72 -2.18
N ASP A 13 -9.03 4.46 -0.95
CA ASP A 13 -8.56 5.16 0.25
C ASP A 13 -7.05 4.92 0.49
N PHE A 14 -6.58 3.69 0.29
CA PHE A 14 -5.16 3.35 0.36
C PHE A 14 -4.34 4.09 -0.71
N LEU A 15 -4.82 4.16 -1.95
CA LEU A 15 -4.13 4.86 -3.03
C LEU A 15 -4.01 6.36 -2.74
N ALA A 16 -5.03 6.98 -2.16
CA ALA A 16 -4.98 8.38 -1.72
C ALA A 16 -3.90 8.59 -0.64
N LEU A 17 -3.84 7.69 0.36
CA LEU A 17 -2.85 7.74 1.43
C LEU A 17 -1.42 7.59 0.89
N ILE A 18 -1.17 6.61 0.02
CA ILE A 18 0.14 6.39 -0.61
C ILE A 18 0.56 7.61 -1.41
N THR A 19 -0.35 8.16 -2.22
CA THR A 19 -0.06 9.34 -3.04
C THR A 19 0.33 10.53 -2.17
N TRP A 20 -0.38 10.74 -1.07
CA TRP A 20 -0.10 11.81 -0.12
C TRP A 20 1.24 11.63 0.61
N LEU A 21 1.52 10.43 1.13
CA LEU A 21 2.73 10.15 1.92
C LEU A 21 3.99 10.09 1.06
N THR A 22 3.90 9.45 -0.11
CA THR A 22 5.09 9.08 -0.88
C THR A 22 5.37 10.00 -2.05
N LYS A 23 4.38 10.80 -2.47
CA LYS A 23 4.42 11.72 -3.63
C LYS A 23 4.99 11.07 -4.90
N PRO A 24 4.42 9.95 -5.35
CA PRO A 24 4.83 9.27 -6.57
C PRO A 24 4.51 10.14 -7.80
N ASN A 25 5.27 9.96 -8.88
CA ASN A 25 4.93 10.55 -10.18
C ASN A 25 3.78 9.78 -10.88
N ASP A 26 3.28 10.31 -11.99
CA ASP A 26 2.12 9.72 -12.70
C ASP A 26 2.34 8.28 -13.19
N GLU A 27 3.56 7.94 -13.60
CA GLU A 27 3.92 6.60 -14.05
C GLU A 27 3.94 5.62 -12.88
N GLU A 28 4.52 6.03 -11.77
CA GLU A 28 4.56 5.26 -10.53
C GLU A 28 3.15 5.05 -9.94
N ILE A 29 2.30 6.07 -10.00
CA ILE A 29 0.88 5.97 -9.62
C ILE A 29 0.18 4.92 -10.47
N ARG A 30 0.46 4.87 -11.79
CA ARG A 30 -0.14 3.89 -12.69
C ARG A 30 0.28 2.46 -12.31
N VAL A 31 1.55 2.23 -12.00
CA VAL A 31 2.07 0.92 -11.57
C VAL A 31 1.41 0.49 -10.26
N ILE A 32 1.42 1.35 -9.23
CA ILE A 32 0.83 1.04 -7.92
C ILE A 32 -0.67 0.76 -8.05
N LYS A 33 -1.40 1.61 -8.79
CA LYS A 33 -2.84 1.44 -9.02
C LYS A 33 -3.16 0.13 -9.74
N GLY A 34 -2.34 -0.27 -10.71
CA GLY A 34 -2.48 -1.55 -11.40
C GLY A 34 -2.41 -2.73 -10.43
N ILE A 35 -1.40 -2.76 -9.57
CA ILE A 35 -1.21 -3.85 -8.60
C ILE A 35 -2.30 -3.84 -7.54
N VAL A 36 -2.62 -2.68 -6.96
CA VAL A 36 -3.63 -2.59 -5.89
C VAL A 36 -5.03 -2.98 -6.39
N LYS A 37 -5.38 -2.64 -7.65
CA LYS A 37 -6.70 -2.98 -8.20
C LYS A 37 -6.81 -4.44 -8.68
N ASN A 38 -5.72 -5.03 -9.17
CA ASN A 38 -5.73 -6.39 -9.71
C ASN A 38 -5.38 -7.45 -8.67
N GLU A 39 -4.46 -7.15 -7.77
CA GLU A 39 -3.85 -8.12 -6.83
C GLU A 39 -4.04 -7.72 -5.36
N GLY A 40 -4.39 -6.45 -5.10
CA GLY A 40 -4.65 -5.92 -3.76
C GLY A 40 -3.43 -5.29 -3.08
N VAL A 41 -3.69 -4.66 -1.94
CA VAL A 41 -2.69 -3.92 -1.15
C VAL A 41 -1.57 -4.83 -0.65
N ARG A 42 -1.90 -6.06 -0.24
CA ARG A 42 -0.89 -7.02 0.27
C ARG A 42 0.12 -7.40 -0.82
N ALA A 43 -0.34 -7.57 -2.06
CA ALA A 43 0.53 -7.91 -3.19
C ALA A 43 1.56 -6.80 -3.46
N LEU A 44 1.15 -5.52 -3.35
CA LEU A 44 2.07 -4.38 -3.45
C LEU A 44 3.24 -4.51 -2.46
N PHE A 45 2.95 -4.81 -1.19
CA PHE A 45 3.96 -4.91 -0.13
C PHE A 45 4.86 -6.15 -0.20
N ILE A 46 4.36 -7.25 -0.79
CA ILE A 46 5.16 -8.46 -1.04
C ILE A 46 6.14 -8.20 -2.20
N ASN A 47 5.69 -7.47 -3.22
CA ASN A 47 6.41 -7.32 -4.48
C ASN A 47 7.21 -6.01 -4.61
N ILE A 48 7.38 -5.21 -3.54
CA ILE A 48 8.00 -3.85 -3.58
C ILE A 48 9.32 -3.82 -4.36
N THR A 49 10.20 -4.80 -4.14
CA THR A 49 11.53 -4.86 -4.76
C THR A 49 11.45 -5.03 -6.28
N SER A 50 10.44 -5.76 -6.77
CA SER A 50 10.18 -6.05 -8.18
C SER A 50 9.42 -4.94 -8.92
N LEU A 51 8.92 -3.93 -8.21
CA LEU A 51 8.19 -2.82 -8.81
C LEU A 51 9.06 -2.06 -9.81
N GLN A 52 8.50 -1.74 -10.96
CA GLN A 52 9.12 -0.85 -11.96
C GLN A 52 8.85 0.61 -11.58
N VAL A 53 9.38 1.05 -10.43
CA VAL A 53 9.26 2.42 -9.89
C VAL A 53 10.61 2.88 -9.35
N SER A 54 10.75 4.17 -9.02
CA SER A 54 12.01 4.70 -8.49
C SER A 54 12.44 4.02 -7.19
N ASN A 55 13.77 3.99 -6.96
CA ASN A 55 14.32 3.51 -5.69
C ASN A 55 13.85 4.36 -4.50
N GLU A 56 13.60 5.66 -4.71
CA GLU A 56 13.05 6.54 -3.69
C GLU A 56 11.65 6.07 -3.26
N LEU A 57 10.76 5.80 -4.22
CA LEU A 57 9.42 5.30 -3.93
C LEU A 57 9.47 3.91 -3.28
N LYS A 58 10.35 3.02 -3.74
CA LYS A 58 10.56 1.71 -3.09
C LYS A 58 10.94 1.88 -1.62
N SER A 59 11.87 2.79 -1.31
CA SER A 59 12.27 3.06 0.08
C SER A 59 11.08 3.53 0.92
N LYS A 60 10.32 4.50 0.42
CA LYS A 60 9.12 5.02 1.12
C LYS A 60 8.05 3.95 1.34
N LEU A 61 7.85 3.06 0.37
CA LEU A 61 6.91 1.92 0.50
C LEU A 61 7.39 0.89 1.53
N ILE A 62 8.71 0.67 1.63
CA ILE A 62 9.31 -0.18 2.68
C ILE A 62 9.12 0.47 4.05
N ASP A 63 9.37 1.77 4.18
CA ASP A 63 9.16 2.49 5.44
C ASP A 63 7.70 2.41 5.89
N LEU A 64 6.76 2.64 4.97
CA LEU A 64 5.33 2.49 5.26
C LEU A 64 4.97 1.06 5.68
N LYS A 65 5.52 0.04 5.01
CA LYS A 65 5.32 -1.36 5.38
C LYS A 65 5.80 -1.60 6.82
N ASN A 66 6.97 -1.10 7.17
CA ASN A 66 7.54 -1.26 8.50
C ASN A 66 6.70 -0.57 9.58
N VAL A 67 6.17 0.63 9.29
CA VAL A 67 5.23 1.33 10.18
C VAL A 67 3.96 0.49 10.38
N ILE A 68 3.36 -0.03 9.32
CA ILE A 68 2.16 -0.87 9.44
C ILE A 68 2.43 -2.11 10.30
N ILE A 69 3.56 -2.79 10.08
CA ILE A 69 3.95 -3.97 10.88
C ILE A 69 4.17 -3.59 12.35
N ALA A 70 4.81 -2.45 12.62
CA ALA A 70 5.01 -1.98 13.98
C ALA A 70 3.66 -1.71 14.68
N PHE A 71 2.72 -1.04 14.02
CA PHE A 71 1.38 -0.80 14.58
C PHE A 71 0.57 -2.09 14.76
N ASP A 72 0.64 -3.04 13.83
CA ASP A 72 -0.06 -4.33 13.95
C ASP A 72 0.51 -5.16 15.11
N GLY A 73 1.83 -5.11 15.31
CA GLY A 73 2.51 -5.72 16.46
C GLY A 73 2.14 -5.04 17.79
N ASP A 74 2.15 -3.70 17.84
CA ASP A 74 1.92 -2.91 19.06
C ASP A 74 0.44 -2.99 19.53
N ILE A 75 -0.51 -3.06 18.59
CA ILE A 75 -1.94 -3.26 18.91
C ILE A 75 -2.21 -4.71 19.38
N SER A 76 -1.40 -5.68 18.94
CA SER A 76 -1.54 -7.09 19.36
C SER A 76 -1.02 -7.35 20.77
N GLU A 77 -0.10 -6.52 21.28
CA GLU A 77 0.45 -6.64 22.63
C GLU A 77 -0.36 -5.88 23.71
N GLY A 78 -1.33 -5.05 23.31
CA GLY A 78 -2.17 -4.26 24.23
C GLY A 78 -3.46 -4.93 24.72
N GLY A 79 -3.61 -6.24 24.52
CA GLY A 79 -4.79 -7.02 24.88
C GLY A 79 -4.59 -7.94 26.08
N GLU A 80 -4.33 -7.38 27.26
CA GLU A 80 -4.53 -8.04 28.56
C GLU A 80 -5.46 -7.21 29.46
#